data_AF-A0A1J5NT22-F1
#
_entry.id   AF-A0A1J5NT22-F1
#
_cell.length_a   1.000
_cell.length_b   1.000
_cell.length_c   1.000
_cell.angle_alpha   90.00
_cell.angle_beta   90.00
_cell.angle_gamma   90.00
#
_symmetry.space_group_name_H-M   'P 1'
#
loop_
_entity.id
_entity.type
_entity.pdbx_description
1 polymer ?
#
loop_
_entity_poly.entity_id
_entity_poly.type
_entity_poly.pdbx_seq_one_letter_code
_entity_poly.pdbx_strand_id
1 'polypeptide(L)'
;MWTLILKDLRVLRSSILTYALMAAAMILFFSRMENGYAFIAFWSIFLPYFFTSRTCYQEEAEGGLGLLRSLPVSPGAIVASKFAGSLLLTIGGSLIGIAAGSLAHWLGWFAPRGGSSLQFISLAFPLALVLVLEGLFFLVFFTWDYKRASYVMLLPFLGLLLPLAFPSFFRPVVGWVVDHITVDSGYFLAGLLLASLFCYLALGLLAGRVFSRRDVG
;
A
#
# COMPACT_ATOMS: atom_id res chain seq x y z
N MET A 1 -20.39 -8.26 4.40
CA MET A 1 -18.98 -7.83 4.22
C MET A 1 -18.61 -7.72 2.74
N TRP A 2 -18.74 -8.79 1.95
CA TRP A 2 -18.42 -8.76 0.51
C TRP A 2 -19.17 -7.70 -0.30
N THR A 3 -20.43 -7.44 0.04
CA THR A 3 -21.25 -6.38 -0.57
C THR A 3 -20.69 -4.98 -0.37
N LEU A 4 -20.04 -4.70 0.77
CA LEU A 4 -19.39 -3.42 1.06
C LEU A 4 -18.13 -3.26 0.22
N ILE A 5 -17.32 -4.31 0.12
CA ILE A 5 -16.11 -4.31 -0.72
C ILE A 5 -16.48 -4.10 -2.19
N LEU A 6 -17.50 -4.80 -2.69
CA LEU A 6 -17.98 -4.64 -4.06
C LEU A 6 -18.52 -3.24 -4.34
N LYS A 7 -19.20 -2.62 -3.37
CA LYS A 7 -19.63 -1.22 -3.47
C LYS A 7 -18.41 -0.32 -3.68
N ASP A 8 -17.40 -0.44 -2.83
CA ASP A 8 -16.19 0.40 -2.90
C ASP A 8 -15.46 0.21 -4.23
N LEU A 9 -15.29 -1.03 -4.69
CA LEU A 9 -14.69 -1.33 -5.99
C LEU A 9 -15.49 -0.75 -7.15
N ARG A 10 -16.82 -0.77 -7.08
CA ARG A 10 -17.68 -0.21 -8.14
C ARG A 10 -17.57 1.30 -8.21
N VAL A 11 -17.51 1.97 -7.06
CA VAL A 11 -17.30 3.43 -6.97
C VAL A 11 -15.93 3.79 -7.51
N LEU A 12 -14.91 2.98 -7.22
CA LEU A 12 -13.52 3.23 -7.62
C LEU A 12 -13.18 2.73 -9.03
N ARG A 13 -14.10 2.09 -9.77
CA ARG A 13 -13.78 1.42 -11.05
C ARG A 13 -13.05 2.31 -12.06
N SER A 14 -13.44 3.57 -12.17
CA SER A 14 -12.84 4.53 -13.11
C SER A 14 -11.45 4.94 -12.64
N SER A 15 -11.29 5.20 -11.34
CA SER A 15 -9.99 5.43 -10.71
C SER A 15 -9.07 4.23 -10.89
N ILE A 16 -9.56 3.01 -10.65
CA ILE A 16 -8.79 1.76 -10.83
C ILE A 16 -8.23 1.66 -12.24
N LEU A 17 -9.06 1.92 -13.26
CA LEU A 17 -8.60 1.89 -14.65
C LEU A 17 -7.53 2.95 -14.93
N THR A 18 -7.76 4.20 -14.52
CA THR A 18 -6.80 5.30 -14.73
C THR A 18 -5.46 4.99 -14.06
N TYR A 19 -5.49 4.43 -12.85
CA TYR A 19 -4.30 4.03 -12.11
C TYR A 19 -3.58 2.84 -12.73
N ALA A 20 -4.31 1.82 -13.20
CA ALA A 20 -3.71 0.70 -13.93
C ALA A 20 -3.02 1.17 -15.21
N LEU A 21 -3.64 2.11 -15.95
CA LEU A 21 -3.05 2.72 -17.14
C LEU A 21 -1.81 3.56 -16.82
N MET A 22 -1.85 4.37 -15.76
CA MET A 22 -0.68 5.11 -15.27
C MET A 22 0.46 4.15 -14.90
N ALA A 23 0.16 3.10 -14.13
CA ALA A 23 1.14 2.10 -13.72
C ALA A 23 1.77 1.42 -14.94
N ALA A 24 0.97 0.98 -15.91
CA ALA A 24 1.44 0.39 -17.15
C ALA A 24 2.32 1.36 -17.95
N ALA A 25 1.88 2.62 -18.14
CA ALA A 25 2.66 3.63 -18.84
C ALA A 25 4.00 3.90 -18.16
N MET A 26 4.02 3.99 -16.82
CA MET A 26 5.24 4.22 -16.05
C MET A 26 6.19 3.01 -16.09
N ILE A 27 5.66 1.78 -16.00
CA ILE A 27 6.48 0.57 -16.16
C ILE A 27 7.12 0.55 -17.56
N LEU A 28 6.36 0.87 -18.61
CA LEU A 28 6.90 0.95 -19.97
C LEU A 28 7.97 2.03 -20.11
N PHE A 29 7.74 3.22 -19.55
CA PHE A 29 8.66 4.35 -19.68
C PHE A 29 9.96 4.15 -18.88
N PHE A 30 9.86 3.62 -17.66
CA PHE A 30 10.99 3.48 -16.74
C PHE A 30 11.68 2.12 -16.80
N SER A 31 11.11 1.14 -17.50
CA SER A 31 11.74 -0.17 -17.74
C SER A 31 13.13 -0.07 -18.37
N ARG A 32 13.38 0.97 -19.17
CA ARG A 32 14.65 1.19 -19.86
C ARG A 32 15.71 1.93 -19.04
N MET A 33 15.37 2.38 -17.83
CA MET A 33 16.34 3.06 -16.96
C MET A 33 17.15 2.05 -16.14
N GLU A 34 18.39 2.43 -15.84
CA GLU A 34 19.33 1.61 -15.05
C GLU A 34 18.76 1.18 -13.68
N ASN A 35 17.88 1.99 -13.09
CA ASN A 35 17.21 1.75 -11.81
C ASN A 35 15.69 1.50 -11.93
N GLY A 36 15.21 0.95 -13.06
CA GLY A 36 13.78 0.76 -13.29
C GLY A 36 13.06 -0.08 -12.22
N TYR A 37 13.77 -0.97 -11.52
CA TYR A 37 13.21 -1.77 -10.41
C TYR A 37 12.82 -0.94 -9.20
N ALA A 38 13.58 0.12 -8.86
CA ALA A 38 13.26 1.03 -7.79
C ALA A 38 11.99 1.85 -8.10
N PHE A 39 11.73 2.11 -9.37
CA PHE A 39 10.49 2.77 -9.81
C PHE A 39 9.28 1.84 -9.72
N ILE A 40 9.42 0.57 -10.11
CA ILE A 40 8.37 -0.44 -9.94
C ILE A 40 8.02 -0.59 -8.44
N ALA A 41 9.05 -0.66 -7.60
CA ALA A 41 8.92 -0.69 -6.15
C ALA A 41 8.15 0.52 -5.60
N PHE A 42 8.51 1.73 -6.03
CA PHE A 42 7.88 2.98 -5.61
C PHE A 42 6.38 3.04 -5.99
N TRP A 43 6.04 2.69 -7.23
CA TRP A 43 4.66 2.72 -7.69
C TRP A 43 3.79 1.64 -7.04
N SER A 44 4.38 0.52 -6.67
CA SER A 44 3.71 -0.53 -5.90
C SER A 44 3.28 -0.04 -4.51
N ILE A 45 3.94 0.99 -3.96
CA ILE A 45 3.51 1.68 -2.73
C ILE A 45 2.39 2.66 -3.00
N PHE A 46 2.57 3.47 -4.04
CA PHE A 46 1.74 4.64 -4.25
C PHE A 46 0.29 4.28 -4.57
N LEU A 47 0.09 3.20 -5.34
CA LEU A 47 -1.23 2.81 -5.82
C LEU A 47 -2.18 2.38 -4.69
N PRO A 48 -1.88 1.35 -3.88
CA PRO A 48 -2.80 0.93 -2.83
C PRO A 48 -3.10 2.05 -1.84
N TYR A 49 -2.06 2.82 -1.54
CA TYR A 49 -2.14 3.94 -0.63
C TYR A 49 -3.05 5.07 -1.13
N PHE A 50 -2.98 5.40 -2.43
CA PHE A 50 -3.89 6.35 -3.05
C PHE A 50 -5.34 5.84 -3.06
N PHE A 51 -5.57 4.55 -3.33
CA PHE A 51 -6.92 3.97 -3.27
C PHE A 51 -7.52 4.06 -1.88
N THR A 52 -6.74 3.67 -0.88
CA THR A 52 -7.11 3.75 0.53
C THR A 52 -7.49 5.18 0.92
N SER A 53 -6.69 6.17 0.48
CA SER A 53 -7.00 7.59 0.63
C SER A 53 -8.33 7.98 0.01
N ARG A 54 -8.51 7.65 -1.27
CA ARG A 54 -9.67 8.08 -2.05
C ARG A 54 -10.97 7.51 -1.50
N THR A 55 -10.93 6.25 -1.07
CA THR A 55 -12.08 5.57 -0.45
C THR A 55 -12.51 6.30 0.83
N CYS A 56 -11.57 6.56 1.74
CA CYS A 56 -11.87 7.26 2.99
C CYS A 56 -12.32 8.70 2.76
N TYR A 57 -11.71 9.42 1.81
CA TYR A 57 -12.14 10.76 1.44
C TYR A 57 -13.59 10.80 0.96
N GLN A 58 -13.97 9.87 0.07
CA GLN A 58 -15.34 9.80 -0.45
C GLN A 58 -16.34 9.46 0.66
N GLU A 59 -15.98 8.55 1.57
CA GLU A 59 -16.86 8.24 2.70
C GLU A 59 -17.07 9.40 3.66
N GLU A 60 -16.05 10.25 3.85
CA GLU A 60 -16.21 11.45 4.69
C GLU A 60 -16.98 12.55 3.96
N ALA A 61 -16.66 12.79 2.68
CA ALA A 61 -17.30 13.83 1.87
C ALA A 61 -18.79 13.57 1.62
N GLU A 62 -19.19 12.31 1.48
CA GLU A 62 -20.58 11.91 1.24
C GLU A 62 -21.33 11.54 2.54
N GLY A 63 -20.69 11.63 3.71
CA GLY A 63 -21.28 11.18 4.97
C GLY A 63 -21.55 9.65 5.01
N GLY A 64 -20.82 8.89 4.20
CA GLY A 64 -20.98 7.45 4.02
C GLY A 64 -20.85 6.65 5.32
N LEU A 65 -19.99 7.08 6.25
CA LEU A 65 -19.86 6.42 7.57
C LEU A 65 -21.14 6.52 8.41
N GLY A 66 -21.84 7.66 8.36
CA GLY A 66 -23.12 7.85 9.04
C GLY A 66 -24.20 6.95 8.46
N LEU A 67 -24.27 6.86 7.12
CA LEU A 67 -25.17 5.94 6.42
C LEU A 67 -24.87 4.47 6.73
N LEU A 68 -23.59 4.08 6.79
CA LEU A 68 -23.23 2.70 7.09
C LEU A 68 -23.60 2.28 8.52
N ARG A 69 -23.64 3.24 9.47
CA ARG A 69 -24.10 2.99 10.84
C ARG A 69 -25.61 2.92 11.00
N SER A 70 -26.38 3.55 10.10
CA SER A 70 -27.84 3.42 10.12
C SER A 70 -28.34 2.10 9.52
N LEU A 71 -27.47 1.41 8.76
CA LEU A 71 -27.74 0.06 8.26
C LEU A 71 -27.57 -0.99 9.37
N PRO A 72 -28.25 -2.15 9.28
CA PRO A 72 -28.12 -3.25 10.23
C PRO A 72 -26.79 -4.02 10.01
N VAL A 73 -25.67 -3.32 10.10
CA VAL A 73 -24.31 -3.82 9.90
C VAL A 73 -23.50 -3.49 11.14
N SER A 74 -22.75 -4.46 11.67
CA SER A 74 -21.92 -4.21 12.84
C SER A 74 -20.77 -3.23 12.53
N PRO A 75 -20.42 -2.32 13.45
CA PRO A 75 -19.29 -1.39 13.28
C PRO A 75 -17.97 -2.11 12.93
N GLY A 76 -17.73 -3.27 13.55
CA GLY A 76 -16.57 -4.10 13.24
C GLY A 76 -16.58 -4.64 11.81
N ALA A 77 -17.73 -4.99 11.24
CA ALA A 77 -17.84 -5.44 9.86
C ALA A 77 -17.57 -4.31 8.85
N ILE A 78 -17.88 -3.06 9.20
CA ILE A 78 -17.55 -1.88 8.39
C ILE A 78 -16.02 -1.73 8.33
N VAL A 79 -15.36 -1.66 9.50
CA VAL A 79 -13.90 -1.52 9.58
C VAL A 79 -13.20 -2.69 8.87
N ALA A 80 -13.60 -3.92 9.19
CA ALA A 80 -13.00 -5.10 8.58
C ALA A 80 -13.22 -5.16 7.06
N SER A 81 -14.32 -4.62 6.53
CA SER A 81 -14.51 -4.52 5.08
C SER A 81 -13.54 -3.54 4.42
N LYS A 82 -13.16 -2.43 5.09
CA LYS A 82 -12.17 -1.47 4.57
C LYS A 82 -10.76 -2.03 4.58
N PHE A 83 -10.37 -2.67 5.68
CA PHE A 83 -9.09 -3.39 5.76
C PHE A 83 -9.03 -4.53 4.73
N ALA A 84 -10.08 -5.36 4.61
CA ALA A 84 -10.09 -6.43 3.61
C ALA A 84 -10.07 -5.90 2.17
N GLY A 85 -10.82 -4.82 1.88
CA GLY A 85 -10.86 -4.20 0.57
C GLY A 85 -9.51 -3.59 0.15
N SER A 86 -8.87 -2.85 1.05
CA SER A 86 -7.52 -2.31 0.82
C SER A 86 -6.50 -3.43 0.65
N LEU A 87 -6.48 -4.45 1.53
CA LEU A 87 -5.58 -5.59 1.41
C LEU A 87 -5.73 -6.32 0.05
N LEU A 88 -6.97 -6.51 -0.43
CA LEU A 88 -7.24 -7.10 -1.75
C LEU A 88 -6.66 -6.24 -2.88
N LEU A 89 -6.79 -4.91 -2.79
CA LEU A 89 -6.22 -3.98 -3.77
C LEU A 89 -4.69 -3.97 -3.71
N THR A 90 -4.11 -4.05 -2.51
CA THR A 90 -2.66 -4.11 -2.29
C THR A 90 -2.07 -5.40 -2.89
N ILE A 91 -2.69 -6.55 -2.62
CA ILE A 91 -2.29 -7.84 -3.20
C ILE A 91 -2.50 -7.83 -4.72
N GLY A 92 -3.68 -7.39 -5.18
CA GLY A 92 -4.01 -7.34 -6.62
C GLY A 92 -3.07 -6.42 -7.40
N GLY A 93 -2.78 -5.23 -6.86
CA GLY A 93 -1.82 -4.29 -7.44
C GLY A 93 -0.41 -4.85 -7.49
N SER A 94 0.03 -5.55 -6.44
CA SER A 94 1.33 -6.21 -6.40
C SER A 94 1.45 -7.33 -7.45
N LEU A 95 0.40 -8.14 -7.62
CA LEU A 95 0.36 -9.18 -8.65
C LEU A 95 0.42 -8.59 -10.06
N ILE A 96 -0.29 -7.49 -10.31
CA ILE A 96 -0.21 -6.76 -11.58
C ILE A 96 1.21 -6.24 -11.82
N GLY A 97 1.86 -5.68 -10.79
CA GLY A 97 3.26 -5.24 -10.87
C GLY A 97 4.24 -6.37 -11.22
N ILE A 98 4.08 -7.54 -10.59
CA ILE A 98 4.87 -8.75 -10.89
C ILE A 98 4.63 -9.21 -12.33
N ALA A 99 3.37 -9.29 -12.76
CA ALA A 99 2.99 -9.71 -14.11
C ALA A 99 3.55 -8.74 -15.17
N ALA A 100 3.43 -7.43 -14.94
CA ALA A 100 3.96 -6.43 -15.86
C ALA A 100 5.49 -6.44 -15.91
N GLY A 101 6.17 -6.58 -14.78
CA GLY A 101 7.63 -6.68 -14.72
C GLY A 101 8.16 -7.96 -15.39
N SER A 102 7.51 -9.11 -15.18
CA SER A 102 7.88 -10.36 -15.83
C SER A 102 7.63 -10.34 -17.34
N LEU A 103 6.53 -9.72 -17.79
CA LEU A 103 6.27 -9.49 -19.21
C LEU A 103 7.33 -8.57 -19.85
N ALA A 104 7.71 -7.48 -19.17
CA ALA A 104 8.75 -6.58 -19.64
C ALA A 104 10.13 -7.26 -19.74
N HIS A 105 10.43 -8.18 -18.81
CA HIS A 105 11.62 -9.01 -18.87
C HIS A 105 11.60 -9.97 -20.08
N TRP A 106 10.46 -10.65 -20.31
CA TRP A 106 10.29 -11.56 -21.45
C TRP A 106 10.41 -10.84 -22.80
N LEU A 107 9.90 -9.62 -22.90
CA LEU A 107 10.00 -8.78 -24.10
C LEU A 107 11.41 -8.17 -24.32
N GLY A 108 12.36 -8.41 -23.42
CA GLY A 108 13.70 -7.83 -23.47
C GLY A 108 13.72 -6.32 -23.24
N TRP A 109 12.61 -5.73 -22.78
CA TRP A 109 12.52 -4.30 -22.42
C TRP A 109 13.11 -4.01 -21.05
N PHE A 110 13.27 -5.04 -20.22
CA PHE A 110 13.81 -4.97 -18.88
C PHE A 110 14.97 -5.98 -18.73
N ALA A 111 16.20 -5.48 -18.66
CA ALA A 111 17.39 -6.28 -18.40
C ALA A 111 17.96 -5.89 -17.03
N PRO A 112 17.41 -6.43 -15.92
CA PRO A 112 17.86 -6.07 -14.58
C PRO A 112 19.30 -6.54 -14.38
N ARG A 113 20.22 -5.60 -14.16
CA ARG A 113 21.58 -5.90 -13.68
C ARG A 113 21.47 -6.44 -12.24
N GLY A 114 21.42 -7.76 -12.11
CA GLY A 114 21.38 -8.48 -10.82
C GLY A 114 20.29 -9.56 -10.68
N GLY A 115 19.63 -9.93 -11.78
CA GLY A 115 18.76 -11.10 -11.84
C GLY A 115 17.37 -10.91 -11.23
N SER A 116 16.53 -11.95 -11.30
CA SER A 116 15.13 -11.93 -10.82
C SER A 116 15.03 -11.76 -9.30
N SER A 117 16.06 -12.10 -8.53
CA SER A 117 16.10 -11.97 -7.07
C SER A 117 15.98 -10.52 -6.59
N LEU A 118 16.65 -9.57 -7.27
CA LEU A 118 16.53 -8.14 -6.94
C LEU A 118 15.12 -7.61 -7.17
N GLN A 119 14.40 -8.13 -8.17
CA GLN A 119 13.02 -7.76 -8.42
C GLN A 119 12.11 -8.16 -7.24
N PHE A 120 12.27 -9.35 -6.68
CA PHE A 120 11.50 -9.81 -5.52
C PHE A 120 11.83 -9.02 -4.25
N ILE A 121 13.11 -8.77 -3.97
CA ILE A 121 13.54 -7.92 -2.84
C ILE A 121 12.95 -6.51 -2.98
N SER A 122 13.03 -5.95 -4.19
CA SER A 122 12.51 -4.61 -4.48
C SER A 122 11.00 -4.49 -4.36
N LEU A 123 10.24 -5.59 -4.38
CA LEU A 123 8.78 -5.58 -4.19
C LEU A 123 8.37 -5.89 -2.74
N ALA A 124 9.07 -6.81 -2.08
CA ALA A 124 8.72 -7.26 -0.74
C ALA A 124 8.87 -6.16 0.32
N PHE A 125 9.95 -5.38 0.27
CA PHE A 125 10.19 -4.30 1.24
C PHE A 125 9.16 -3.16 1.13
N PRO A 126 8.87 -2.61 -0.07
CA PRO A 126 7.78 -1.65 -0.25
C PRO A 126 6.43 -2.19 0.19
N LEU A 127 6.11 -3.45 -0.14
CA LEU A 127 4.85 -4.07 0.22
C LEU A 127 4.68 -4.17 1.74
N ALA A 128 5.75 -4.55 2.46
CA ALA A 128 5.73 -4.58 3.92
C ALA A 128 5.50 -3.19 4.52
N LEU A 129 6.14 -2.17 3.95
CA LEU A 129 5.96 -0.77 4.38
C LEU A 129 4.52 -0.29 4.14
N VAL A 130 3.94 -0.57 2.97
CA VAL A 130 2.56 -0.20 2.61
C VAL A 130 1.57 -0.78 3.59
N LEU A 131 1.68 -2.07 3.91
CA LEU A 131 0.77 -2.71 4.85
C LEU A 131 0.78 -1.99 6.21
N VAL A 132 1.96 -1.68 6.75
CA VAL A 132 2.03 -0.96 8.03
C VAL A 132 1.43 0.44 7.91
N LEU A 133 1.75 1.18 6.86
CA LEU A 133 1.26 2.55 6.65
C LEU A 133 -0.25 2.60 6.38
N GLU A 134 -0.81 1.67 5.63
CA GLU A 134 -2.26 1.55 5.41
C GLU A 134 -2.98 1.22 6.70
N GLY A 135 -2.44 0.28 7.49
CA GLY A 135 -3.00 -0.06 8.80
C GLY A 135 -3.03 1.14 9.75
N LEU A 136 -1.95 1.92 9.78
CA LEU A 136 -1.87 3.16 10.56
C LEU A 136 -2.85 4.20 10.02
N PHE A 137 -2.92 4.38 8.71
CA PHE A 137 -3.84 5.33 8.08
C PHE A 137 -5.30 5.03 8.48
N PHE A 138 -5.74 3.77 8.35
CA PHE A 138 -7.09 3.39 8.73
C PHE A 138 -7.34 3.53 10.22
N LEU A 139 -6.37 3.17 11.07
CA LEU A 139 -6.50 3.36 12.50
C LEU A 139 -6.76 4.84 12.82
N VAL A 140 -5.94 5.74 12.25
CA VAL A 140 -6.06 7.20 12.45
C VAL A 140 -7.37 7.75 11.86
N PHE A 141 -7.82 7.22 10.73
CA PHE A 141 -9.10 7.57 10.11
C PHE A 141 -10.28 7.22 11.02
N PHE A 142 -10.34 5.99 11.53
CA PHE A 142 -11.44 5.56 12.40
C PHE A 142 -11.37 6.16 13.81
N THR A 143 -10.18 6.50 14.32
CA THR A 143 -10.00 7.15 15.64
C THR A 143 -10.32 8.63 15.61
N TRP A 144 -9.91 9.34 14.57
CA TRP A 144 -10.14 10.77 14.44
C TRP A 144 -10.95 11.08 13.19
N ASP A 145 -10.34 11.44 12.06
CA ASP A 145 -11.05 11.76 10.81
C ASP A 145 -10.04 11.69 9.65
N TYR A 146 -10.52 11.74 8.40
CA TYR A 146 -9.68 11.75 7.19
C TYR A 146 -8.66 12.88 7.18
N LYS A 147 -9.02 14.08 7.66
CA LYS A 147 -8.10 15.22 7.71
C LYS A 147 -6.85 14.93 8.54
N ARG A 148 -6.96 14.11 9.60
CA ARG A 148 -5.80 13.72 10.42
C ARG A 148 -5.11 12.49 9.83
N ALA A 149 -5.87 11.56 9.28
CA ALA A 149 -5.32 10.40 8.57
C ALA A 149 -4.45 10.80 7.37
N SER A 150 -4.79 11.87 6.67
CA SER A 150 -4.00 12.39 5.54
C SER A 150 -2.58 12.82 5.93
N TYR A 151 -2.30 13.14 7.21
CA TYR A 151 -0.92 13.39 7.64
C TYR A 151 -0.07 12.12 7.70
N VAL A 152 -0.68 10.97 8.01
CA VAL A 152 0.00 9.66 7.89
C VAL A 152 0.44 9.46 6.45
N MET A 153 -0.32 10.02 5.50
CA MET A 153 0.00 9.92 4.08
C MET A 153 1.24 10.68 3.66
N LEU A 154 1.69 11.65 4.46
CA LEU A 154 2.94 12.36 4.22
C LEU A 154 4.17 11.55 4.67
N LEU A 155 4.01 10.56 5.55
CA LEU A 155 5.13 9.75 6.05
C LEU A 155 5.88 9.00 4.94
N PRO A 156 5.23 8.32 3.98
CA PRO A 156 5.97 7.72 2.87
C PRO A 156 6.63 8.77 1.98
N PHE A 157 6.03 9.96 1.79
CA PHE A 157 6.70 11.04 1.06
C PHE A 157 7.94 11.54 1.81
N LEU A 158 7.86 11.74 3.12
CA LEU A 158 9.02 12.10 3.93
C LEU A 158 10.08 10.98 3.89
N GLY A 159 9.69 9.74 4.15
CA GLY A 159 10.60 8.59 4.17
C GLY A 159 11.27 8.26 2.84
N LEU A 160 10.64 8.58 1.70
CA LEU A 160 11.19 8.32 0.36
C LEU A 160 11.80 9.56 -0.32
N LEU A 161 11.22 10.76 -0.16
CA LEU A 161 11.81 11.98 -0.73
C LEU A 161 13.02 12.48 0.07
N LEU A 162 13.08 12.32 1.40
CA LEU A 162 14.24 12.78 2.16
C LEU A 162 15.54 12.06 1.74
N PRO A 163 15.57 10.73 1.56
CA PRO A 163 16.73 10.05 1.02
C PRO A 163 17.11 10.49 -0.39
N LEU A 164 16.12 10.84 -1.21
CA LEU A 164 16.35 11.34 -2.57
C LEU A 164 16.92 12.77 -2.59
N ALA A 165 16.43 13.62 -1.69
CA ALA A 165 16.84 15.02 -1.55
C ALA A 165 18.17 15.18 -0.80
N PHE A 166 18.49 14.25 0.13
CA PHE A 166 19.71 14.26 0.94
C PHE A 166 20.44 12.91 0.90
N PRO A 167 20.89 12.44 -0.29
CA PRO A 167 21.46 11.11 -0.47
C PRO A 167 22.73 10.88 0.37
N SER A 168 23.51 11.91 0.66
CA SER A 168 24.71 11.85 1.49
C SER A 168 24.41 11.53 2.96
N PHE A 169 23.26 11.97 3.49
CA PHE A 169 22.85 11.70 4.87
C PHE A 169 22.34 10.28 5.05
N PHE A 170 21.62 9.75 4.05
CA PHE A 170 20.98 8.43 4.12
C PHE A 170 21.86 7.29 3.61
N ARG A 171 22.92 7.55 2.83
CA ARG A 171 23.89 6.55 2.38
C ARG A 171 24.41 5.60 3.47
N PRO A 172 24.84 6.06 4.67
CA PRO A 172 25.31 5.15 5.72
C PRO A 172 24.19 4.28 6.30
N VAL A 173 22.96 4.78 6.38
CA VAL A 173 21.80 4.00 6.84
C VAL A 173 21.42 2.95 5.81
N VAL A 174 21.37 3.33 4.53
CA VAL A 174 21.09 2.39 3.43
C VAL A 174 22.21 1.35 3.33
N GLY A 175 23.47 1.76 3.45
CA GLY A 175 24.62 0.85 3.49
C GLY A 175 24.53 -0.13 4.66
N TRP A 176 24.24 0.36 5.87
CA TRP A 176 24.05 -0.49 7.04
C TRP A 176 22.92 -1.51 6.84
N VAL A 177 21.78 -1.09 6.30
CA VAL A 177 20.64 -1.96 5.99
C VAL A 177 21.03 -3.01 4.93
N VAL A 178 21.69 -2.60 3.85
CA VAL A 178 22.12 -3.50 2.77
C VAL A 178 23.14 -4.51 3.28
N ASP A 179 24.11 -4.08 4.10
CA ASP A 179 25.16 -4.94 4.63
C ASP A 179 24.63 -5.97 5.64
N HIS A 180 23.59 -5.61 6.41
CA HIS A 180 22.96 -6.52 7.37
C HIS A 180 21.85 -7.39 6.75
N ILE A 181 21.34 -7.04 5.57
CA ILE A 181 20.44 -7.89 4.76
C ILE A 181 21.27 -8.79 3.82
N THR A 182 22.35 -9.39 4.33
CA THR A 182 23.18 -10.35 3.58
C THR A 182 22.95 -11.82 3.97
N VAL A 183 21.87 -12.15 4.67
CA VAL A 183 21.62 -13.53 5.14
C VAL A 183 20.32 -14.09 4.55
N ASP A 184 20.45 -15.11 3.69
CA ASP A 184 19.39 -15.99 3.16
C ASP A 184 18.04 -15.31 2.87
N SER A 185 18.05 -14.62 1.73
CA SER A 185 17.11 -13.60 1.26
C SER A 185 15.63 -13.97 1.14
N GLY A 186 15.24 -15.23 1.32
CA GLY A 186 13.83 -15.64 1.30
C GLY A 186 13.14 -15.54 2.66
N TYR A 187 13.77 -16.08 3.70
CA TYR A 187 13.16 -16.21 5.03
C TYR A 187 13.02 -14.86 5.74
N PHE A 188 14.02 -13.98 5.58
CA PHE A 188 13.95 -12.63 6.14
C PHE A 188 12.81 -11.81 5.52
N LEU A 189 12.68 -11.84 4.17
CA LEU A 189 11.60 -11.15 3.48
C LEU A 189 10.22 -11.73 3.82
N ALA A 190 10.11 -13.06 3.88
CA ALA A 190 8.88 -13.72 4.31
C ALA A 190 8.52 -13.34 5.75
N GLY A 191 9.50 -13.32 6.66
CA GLY A 191 9.34 -12.87 8.04
C GLY A 191 8.90 -11.41 8.13
N LEU A 192 9.50 -10.52 7.32
CA LEU A 192 9.13 -9.11 7.25
C LEU A 192 7.69 -8.92 6.77
N LEU A 193 7.28 -9.64 5.72
CA LEU A 193 5.91 -9.61 5.19
C LEU A 193 4.89 -10.21 6.17
N LEU A 194 5.24 -11.28 6.87
CA LEU A 194 4.40 -11.86 7.91
C LEU A 194 4.25 -10.91 9.11
N ALA A 195 5.33 -10.27 9.53
CA ALA A 195 5.31 -9.30 10.61
C ALA A 195 4.49 -8.05 10.23
N SER A 196 4.62 -7.55 8.99
CA SER A 196 3.83 -6.41 8.51
C SER A 196 2.34 -6.76 8.38
N LEU A 197 2.02 -7.98 7.89
CA LEU A 197 0.65 -8.47 7.85
C LEU A 197 0.06 -8.62 9.25
N PHE A 198 0.81 -9.17 10.21
CA PHE A 198 0.38 -9.26 11.60
C PHE A 198 0.13 -7.86 12.19
N CYS A 199 1.03 -6.90 11.93
CA CYS A 199 0.87 -5.51 12.32
C CYS A 199 -0.41 -4.90 11.72
N TYR A 200 -0.65 -5.09 10.42
CA TYR A 200 -1.85 -4.63 9.73
C TYR A 200 -3.14 -5.18 10.36
N LEU A 201 -3.18 -6.49 10.63
CA LEU A 201 -4.33 -7.13 11.27
C LEU A 201 -4.53 -6.64 12.71
N ALA A 202 -3.46 -6.48 13.48
CA ALA A 202 -3.53 -5.95 14.84
C ALA A 202 -4.08 -4.51 14.85
N LEU A 203 -3.63 -3.67 13.91
CA LEU A 203 -4.15 -2.31 13.72
C LEU A 203 -5.63 -2.33 13.31
N GLY A 204 -6.06 -3.29 12.47
CA GLY A 204 -7.46 -3.50 12.13
C GLY A 204 -8.35 -3.88 13.31
N LEU A 205 -7.87 -4.77 14.18
CA LEU A 205 -8.57 -5.14 15.41
C LEU A 205 -8.68 -3.95 16.38
N LEU A 206 -7.62 -3.16 16.51
CA LEU A 206 -7.62 -1.94 17.31
C LEU A 206 -8.58 -0.90 16.75
N ALA A 207 -8.55 -0.64 15.43
CA ALA A 207 -9.46 0.27 14.76
C ALA A 207 -10.92 -0.15 14.95
N GLY A 208 -11.22 -1.46 14.84
CA GLY A 208 -12.55 -2.01 15.08
C GLY A 208 -13.05 -1.78 16.50
N ARG A 209 -12.17 -1.95 17.50
CA ARG A 209 -12.48 -1.68 18.92
C ARG A 209 -12.69 -0.20 19.21
N VAL A 210 -11.90 0.68 18.59
CA VAL A 210 -12.08 2.12 18.77
C VAL A 210 -13.37 2.57 18.11
N PHE A 211 -13.63 2.13 16.89
CA PHE A 211 -14.83 2.50 16.16
C PHE A 211 -16.10 2.00 16.84
N SER A 212 -16.11 0.80 17.44
CA SER A 212 -17.29 0.31 18.16
C SER A 212 -17.63 1.07 19.43
N ARG A 213 -16.63 1.70 20.07
CA ARG A 213 -16.80 2.51 21.30
C ARG A 213 -17.07 3.97 21.03
N ARG A 214 -16.85 4.42 19.79
CA ARG A 214 -17.03 5.82 19.41
C ARG A 214 -18.49 6.05 19.07
N ASP A 215 -19.20 6.76 19.93
CA ASP A 215 -20.50 7.34 19.60
C ASP A 215 -20.29 8.41 18.53
N VAL A 216 -20.96 8.27 17.39
CA VAL A 216 -20.98 9.31 16.36
C VAL A 216 -22.15 10.21 16.75
N GLY A 217 -21.82 11.30 17.42
CA GLY A 217 -22.74 12.41 17.68
C GLY A 217 -22.89 13.29 16.46
#